data_AF-A0A1V5ZRA0-F1
#
_entry.id   AF-A0A1V5ZRA0-F1
#
_cell.length_a   1.000
_cell.length_b   1.000
_cell.length_c   1.000
_cell.angle_alpha   90.00
_cell.angle_beta   90.00
_cell.angle_gamma   90.00
#
_symmetry.space_group_name_H-M   'P 1'
#
loop_
_entity.id
_entity.type
_entity.pdbx_description
1 polymer ?
#
loop_
_entity_poly.entity_id
_entity_poly.type
_entity_poly.pdbx_seq_one_letter_code
_entity_poly.pdbx_strand_id
1 'polypeptide(L)'
;MVGFPKTECWVVEPPDPPHGFHDLVGYLVNAGVDVSFGPQDTLPNDLPPSCDGIRAIVTCLEDLPRLRRRLRGFIGLDPDTDSLEGVAPHGTMYLHENGRTWLAAYSERGRFEVKRIENPLIVAPDLTINSPAMRARMLARSDRDVHRMLLEGLMQSDRHEWSDVSFGTLWALIGAFEATGEERYREAAVRFAELQFARWDASGRKEGGPEISALALLRLSELTGDPRYRDEILAAIPEVPDKSRYRPAFGAVEDSRRQVGTGLLLQAHSFVHPATRTVLESRAADGGTYSEQVGLEFASVLAAAKTGGWIRKATSIIAACLAAHRGNCRDPETGLYHHGLLGRRESHTHFQGHGMLWTCFGLQNILEQWPTDDPAYPEILGMYRDACDAVAAVQDPDTGAFHHILDMPQSPFGRIYTPALAYVFLRGARLGLLSGEFRERGIRAWEAMKCHIFQGGSVGGDAGTPQMKRFEAYLLQPVTYNYRSNRTRCFWQAHAANEVMRTIPRE
;
A
#
# COMPACT_ATOMS: atom_id res chain seq x y z
N MET A 1 32.51 15.15 7.80
CA MET A 1 31.38 15.37 6.88
C MET A 1 30.91 14.01 6.43
N VAL A 2 29.63 13.71 6.58
CA VAL A 2 29.04 12.53 5.92
C VAL A 2 29.16 12.77 4.42
N GLY A 3 29.82 11.86 3.70
CA GLY A 3 29.96 11.96 2.25
C GLY A 3 28.64 11.58 1.58
N PHE A 4 28.11 12.45 0.73
CA PHE A 4 26.95 12.17 -0.11
C PHE A 4 27.42 11.73 -1.51
N PRO A 5 26.79 10.74 -2.14
CA PRO A 5 27.14 10.35 -3.50
C PRO A 5 26.92 11.52 -4.48
N LYS A 6 27.67 11.52 -5.59
CA LYS A 6 27.48 12.48 -6.69
C LYS A 6 26.11 12.23 -7.34
N THR A 7 25.29 13.28 -7.45
CA THR A 7 23.94 13.21 -7.99
C THR A 7 23.58 14.41 -8.85
N GLU A 8 22.54 14.26 -9.69
CA GLU A 8 22.03 15.35 -10.51
C GLU A 8 21.17 16.35 -9.72
N CYS A 9 20.47 15.88 -8.68
CA CYS A 9 19.66 16.70 -7.80
C CYS A 9 20.16 16.63 -6.35
N TRP A 10 20.40 17.79 -5.75
CA TRP A 10 20.83 17.96 -4.36
C TRP A 10 19.72 18.61 -3.55
N VAL A 11 19.07 17.86 -2.67
CA VAL A 11 17.95 18.38 -1.87
C VAL A 11 18.44 18.72 -0.46
N VAL A 12 18.46 20.00 -0.13
CA VAL A 12 18.91 20.50 1.17
C VAL A 12 17.75 20.46 2.17
N GLU A 13 17.87 19.64 3.20
CA GLU A 13 16.92 19.59 4.31
C GLU A 13 17.23 20.72 5.31
N PRO A 14 16.27 21.63 5.57
CA PRO A 14 16.44 22.65 6.59
C PRO A 14 16.37 22.03 8.00
N PRO A 15 16.90 22.70 9.05
CA PRO A 15 16.84 22.20 10.43
C PRO A 15 15.42 21.93 10.95
N ASP A 16 14.45 22.70 10.49
CA ASP A 16 13.03 22.54 10.79
C ASP A 16 12.26 22.48 9.45
N PRO A 17 12.08 21.28 8.88
CA PRO A 17 11.45 21.14 7.57
C PRO A 17 9.97 21.52 7.62
N PRO A 18 9.53 22.47 6.77
CA PRO A 18 8.13 22.89 6.73
C PRO A 18 7.21 21.74 6.29
N HIS A 19 5.91 21.90 6.57
CA HIS A 19 4.94 20.89 6.19
C HIS A 19 4.95 20.65 4.67
N GLY A 20 5.11 19.39 4.25
CA GLY A 20 5.15 18.97 2.85
C GLY A 20 6.54 18.94 2.21
N PHE A 21 7.61 19.30 2.93
CA PHE A 21 8.98 19.17 2.41
C PHE A 21 9.32 17.71 2.06
N HIS A 22 9.00 16.75 2.93
CA HIS A 22 9.20 15.32 2.64
C HIS A 22 8.25 14.78 1.57
N ASP A 23 7.09 15.43 1.36
CA ASP A 23 6.19 15.08 0.26
C ASP A 23 6.84 15.41 -1.10
N LEU A 24 7.55 16.55 -1.19
CA LEU A 24 8.36 16.95 -2.34
C LEU A 24 9.50 15.96 -2.59
N VAL A 25 10.27 15.62 -1.55
CA VAL A 25 11.36 14.63 -1.69
C VAL A 25 10.80 13.32 -2.19
N GLY A 26 9.65 12.93 -1.64
CA GLY A 26 8.94 11.77 -2.12
C GLY A 26 8.57 11.89 -3.60
N TYR A 27 7.94 12.98 -4.02
CA TYR A 27 7.65 13.18 -5.44
C TYR A 27 8.87 12.98 -6.36
N LEU A 28 10.02 13.56 -6.00
CA LEU A 28 11.28 13.42 -6.76
C LEU A 28 11.76 11.97 -6.83
N VAL A 29 11.76 11.25 -5.70
CA VAL A 29 12.13 9.83 -5.65
C VAL A 29 11.18 8.99 -6.48
N ASN A 30 9.88 9.27 -6.43
CA ASN A 30 8.88 8.55 -7.20
C ASN A 30 8.99 8.79 -8.71
N ALA A 31 9.30 10.03 -9.08
CA ALA A 31 9.67 10.40 -10.44
C ALA A 31 11.10 9.94 -10.79
N GLY A 32 11.72 9.08 -9.97
CA GLY A 32 13.05 8.47 -10.16
C GLY A 32 14.20 9.42 -10.45
N VAL A 33 14.05 10.68 -10.02
CA VAL A 33 15.08 11.70 -10.06
C VAL A 33 16.31 11.23 -9.28
N ASP A 34 17.50 11.45 -9.82
CA ASP A 34 18.76 11.14 -9.13
C ASP A 34 19.01 12.07 -7.94
N VAL A 35 18.42 11.73 -6.80
CA VAL A 35 18.55 12.45 -5.52
C VAL A 35 19.55 11.72 -4.60
N SER A 36 20.38 12.49 -3.91
CA SER A 36 21.37 11.96 -2.96
C SER A 36 20.79 11.79 -1.57
N PHE A 37 21.06 10.64 -0.94
CA PHE A 37 20.75 10.39 0.46
C PHE A 37 21.97 9.77 1.16
N GLY A 38 22.18 10.14 2.41
CA GLY A 38 23.16 9.57 3.32
C GLY A 38 22.63 8.30 4.02
N PRO A 39 23.36 7.79 5.04
CA PRO A 39 22.90 6.65 5.84
C PRO A 39 21.49 6.88 6.38
N GLN A 40 20.66 5.83 6.40
CA GLN A 40 19.25 5.88 6.85
C GLN A 40 18.38 6.89 6.09
N ASP A 41 18.62 7.06 4.79
CA ASP A 41 17.89 7.99 3.94
C ASP A 41 17.96 9.46 4.44
N THR A 42 19.07 9.84 5.11
CA THR A 42 19.29 11.22 5.57
C THR A 42 19.54 12.17 4.41
N LEU A 43 18.92 13.34 4.42
CA LEU A 43 19.17 14.37 3.42
C LEU A 43 20.37 15.23 3.82
N PRO A 44 21.11 15.80 2.86
CA PRO A 44 22.13 16.79 3.18
C PRO A 44 21.47 18.03 3.79
N ASN A 45 22.05 18.55 4.86
CA ASN A 45 21.56 19.77 5.52
C ASN A 45 22.31 21.03 5.09
N ASP A 46 23.22 20.94 4.12
CA ASP A 46 24.00 22.06 3.60
C ASP A 46 24.18 21.92 2.08
N LEU A 47 24.63 22.99 1.44
CA LEU A 47 24.94 23.03 0.01
C LEU A 47 26.04 22.04 -0.36
N PRO A 48 26.01 21.56 -1.61
CA PRO A 48 27.06 20.68 -2.11
C PRO A 48 28.43 21.39 -2.07
N PRO A 49 29.53 20.63 -1.96
CA PRO A 49 30.87 21.22 -1.96
C PRO A 49 31.26 21.85 -3.30
N SER A 50 30.64 21.43 -4.40
CA SER A 50 30.79 21.97 -5.76
C SER A 50 29.48 21.79 -6.54
N CYS A 51 29.23 22.65 -7.53
CA CYS A 51 28.13 22.51 -8.49
C CYS A 51 28.45 21.52 -9.65
N ASP A 52 29.64 20.92 -9.68
CA ASP A 52 30.08 20.03 -10.76
C ASP A 52 29.22 18.77 -10.89
N GLY A 53 28.46 18.69 -11.99
CA GLY A 53 27.55 17.58 -12.26
C GLY A 53 26.21 17.69 -11.51
N ILE A 54 25.98 18.78 -10.77
CA ILE A 54 24.70 19.08 -10.13
C ILE A 54 23.88 19.96 -11.06
N ARG A 55 22.67 19.50 -11.38
CA ARG A 55 21.72 20.22 -12.24
C ARG A 55 20.75 21.05 -11.43
N ALA A 56 20.30 20.53 -10.29
CA ALA A 56 19.36 21.20 -9.41
C ALA A 56 19.78 21.10 -7.94
N ILE A 57 19.67 22.22 -7.23
CA ILE A 57 19.71 22.31 -5.78
C ILE A 57 18.29 22.71 -5.34
N VAL A 58 17.68 21.91 -4.48
CA VAL A 58 16.30 22.16 -3.99
C VAL A 58 16.36 22.44 -2.51
N THR A 59 15.74 23.53 -2.06
CA THR A 59 15.69 23.91 -0.64
C THR A 59 14.42 24.70 -0.30
N CYS A 60 14.26 25.05 0.98
CA CYS A 60 13.19 25.93 1.44
C CYS A 60 13.60 27.41 1.31
N LEU A 61 12.67 28.25 0.89
CA LEU A 61 12.89 29.69 0.74
C LEU A 61 13.27 30.33 2.09
N GLU A 62 12.62 29.89 3.15
CA GLU A 62 12.84 30.31 4.54
C GLU A 62 14.23 29.90 5.06
N ASP A 63 14.89 28.94 4.42
CA ASP A 63 16.21 28.43 4.80
C ASP A 63 17.37 29.11 4.05
N LEU A 64 17.08 29.92 3.02
CA LEU A 64 18.10 30.69 2.30
C LEU A 64 18.98 31.57 3.21
N PRO A 65 18.45 32.25 4.25
CA PRO A 65 19.29 33.05 5.17
C PRO A 65 20.38 32.23 5.87
N ARG A 66 20.16 30.93 6.11
CA ARG A 66 21.15 30.03 6.70
C ARG A 66 22.23 29.66 5.67
N LEU A 67 21.84 29.47 4.41
CA LEU A 67 22.71 29.02 3.32
C LEU A 67 23.48 30.16 2.63
N ARG A 68 23.06 31.43 2.81
CA ARG A 68 23.53 32.63 2.09
C ARG A 68 25.04 32.76 1.87
N ARG A 69 25.87 32.47 2.88
CA ARG A 69 27.33 32.61 2.79
C ARG A 69 27.96 31.73 1.72
N ARG A 70 27.26 30.66 1.32
CA ARG A 70 27.70 29.63 0.38
C ARG A 70 26.91 29.65 -0.94
N LEU A 71 25.98 30.59 -1.13
CA LEU A 71 25.17 30.75 -2.34
C LEU A 71 25.76 31.75 -3.36
N ARG A 72 27.06 32.06 -3.26
CA ARG A 72 27.74 32.92 -4.25
C ARG A 72 27.74 32.25 -5.62
N GLY A 73 27.51 33.03 -6.67
CA GLY A 73 27.49 32.55 -8.06
C GLY A 73 26.09 32.22 -8.61
N PHE A 74 25.01 32.43 -7.85
CA PHE A 74 23.64 32.37 -8.37
C PHE A 74 23.17 33.76 -8.81
N ILE A 75 22.83 33.88 -10.11
CA ILE A 75 22.48 35.16 -10.75
C ILE A 75 21.18 35.68 -10.17
N GLY A 76 21.18 36.94 -9.72
CA GLY A 76 20.00 37.62 -9.19
C GLY A 76 19.65 37.26 -7.75
N LEU A 77 20.50 36.50 -7.05
CA LEU A 77 20.42 36.28 -5.61
C LEU A 77 21.51 37.14 -4.94
N ASP A 78 21.13 38.13 -4.14
CA ASP A 78 22.09 38.88 -3.31
C ASP A 78 22.20 38.24 -1.92
N PRO A 79 23.31 37.52 -1.62
CA PRO A 79 23.49 36.85 -0.33
C PRO A 79 23.68 37.82 0.86
N ASP A 80 23.92 39.10 0.58
CA ASP A 80 24.27 40.13 1.55
C ASP A 80 23.14 41.18 1.76
N THR A 81 22.16 41.31 0.84
CA THR A 81 21.08 42.33 0.97
C THR A 81 19.63 41.89 0.72
N ASP A 82 19.35 40.71 0.16
CA ASP A 82 17.96 40.34 -0.12
C ASP A 82 17.18 40.01 1.17
N SER A 83 16.41 40.99 1.65
CA SER A 83 15.17 40.68 2.35
C SER A 83 14.32 39.80 1.42
N LEU A 84 13.48 38.92 1.94
CA LEU A 84 12.50 38.19 1.12
C LEU A 84 11.47 39.13 0.41
N GLU A 85 11.69 40.45 0.43
CA GLU A 85 10.85 41.45 -0.22
C GLU A 85 10.99 41.34 -1.74
N GLY A 86 9.88 41.11 -2.43
CA GLY A 86 9.84 40.97 -3.89
C GLY A 86 10.00 39.53 -4.40
N VAL A 87 10.42 38.58 -3.55
CA VAL A 87 10.37 37.16 -3.90
C VAL A 87 8.92 36.70 -3.93
N ALA A 88 8.52 35.99 -4.99
CA ALA A 88 7.18 35.44 -5.08
C ALA A 88 6.90 34.57 -3.85
N PRO A 89 5.75 34.75 -3.16
CA PRO A 89 5.48 34.13 -1.86
C PRO A 89 5.41 32.60 -1.90
N HIS A 90 5.51 31.99 -3.09
CA HIS A 90 5.39 30.57 -3.30
C HIS A 90 6.72 29.86 -3.62
N GLY A 91 7.73 30.59 -4.10
CA GLY A 91 9.02 30.04 -4.48
C GLY A 91 9.69 30.82 -5.62
N THR A 92 10.97 30.55 -5.83
CA THR A 92 11.82 31.24 -6.80
C THR A 92 12.93 30.30 -7.31
N MET A 93 13.50 30.63 -8.46
CA MET A 93 14.59 29.87 -9.07
C MET A 93 15.72 30.81 -9.51
N TYR A 94 16.97 30.38 -9.28
CA TYR A 94 18.17 31.12 -9.66
C TYR A 94 19.10 30.23 -10.48
N LEU A 95 19.65 30.75 -11.58
CA LEU A 95 20.64 30.06 -12.39
C LEU A 95 22.05 30.38 -11.89
N HIS A 96 22.88 29.37 -11.72
CA HIS A 96 24.29 29.56 -11.39
C HIS A 96 25.06 30.13 -12.60
N GLU A 97 26.12 30.90 -12.36
CA GLU A 97 27.02 31.48 -13.37
C GLU A 97 27.68 30.44 -14.29
N ASN A 98 27.60 29.15 -13.94
CA ASN A 98 28.07 28.06 -14.79
C ASN A 98 27.09 27.74 -15.94
N GLY A 99 25.91 28.39 -15.96
CA GLY A 99 24.87 28.25 -16.97
C GLY A 99 24.13 26.92 -16.96
N ARG A 100 24.31 26.07 -15.93
CA ARG A 100 23.79 24.69 -15.88
C ARG A 100 23.09 24.32 -14.58
N THR A 101 23.54 24.83 -13.45
CA THR A 101 23.00 24.47 -12.13
C THR A 101 21.92 25.46 -11.71
N TRP A 102 20.74 24.94 -11.37
CA TRP A 102 19.63 25.72 -10.84
C TRP A 102 19.53 25.58 -9.33
N LEU A 103 19.25 26.68 -8.64
CA LEU A 103 18.74 26.68 -7.26
C LEU A 103 17.24 26.89 -7.32
N ALA A 104 16.46 25.97 -6.77
CA ALA A 104 15.01 26.08 -6.63
C ALA A 104 14.64 26.15 -5.14
N ALA A 105 14.12 27.30 -4.72
CA ALA A 105 13.77 27.58 -3.34
C ALA A 105 12.25 27.76 -3.20
N TYR A 106 11.60 26.89 -2.42
CA TYR A 106 10.14 26.88 -2.27
C TYR A 106 9.71 27.32 -0.87
N SER A 107 8.62 28.07 -0.78
CA SER A 107 8.08 28.53 0.52
C SER A 107 6.93 27.65 0.98
N GLU A 108 6.76 27.53 2.31
CA GLU A 108 5.62 26.84 2.91
C GLU A 108 4.29 27.50 2.54
N ARG A 109 4.27 28.84 2.40
CA ARG A 109 3.09 29.62 1.95
C ARG A 109 2.75 29.38 0.49
N GLY A 110 3.71 28.86 -0.28
CA GLY A 110 3.49 28.26 -1.58
C GLY A 110 2.44 27.15 -1.57
N ARG A 111 2.32 26.49 -0.41
CA ARG A 111 2.11 25.06 -0.29
C ARG A 111 3.14 24.34 -1.18
N PHE A 112 3.79 23.30 -0.70
CA PHE A 112 4.51 22.38 -1.59
C PHE A 112 3.48 21.62 -2.47
N GLU A 113 2.62 22.35 -3.18
CA GLU A 113 1.64 21.83 -4.12
C GLU A 113 2.42 21.24 -5.27
N VAL A 114 2.38 19.92 -5.35
CA VAL A 114 3.05 19.07 -6.35
C VAL A 114 2.91 19.62 -7.78
N LYS A 115 1.77 20.26 -8.10
CA LYS A 115 1.50 20.93 -9.38
C LYS A 115 2.49 22.04 -9.77
N ARG A 116 3.12 22.72 -8.82
CA ARG A 116 4.16 23.75 -9.08
C ARG A 116 5.55 23.14 -9.20
N ILE A 117 5.74 21.93 -8.67
CA ILE A 117 6.97 21.14 -8.76
C ILE A 117 7.03 20.36 -10.08
N GLU A 118 5.87 20.06 -10.69
CA GLU A 118 5.73 19.63 -12.09
C GLU A 118 6.26 20.66 -13.11
N ASN A 119 6.80 21.80 -12.65
CA ASN A 119 7.49 22.75 -13.51
C ASN A 119 8.55 21.99 -14.35
N PRO A 120 8.48 22.06 -15.69
CA PRO A 120 9.44 21.44 -16.59
C PRO A 120 10.89 21.91 -16.40
N LEU A 121 11.17 22.87 -15.52
CA LEU A 121 12.54 23.25 -15.15
C LEU A 121 13.09 22.43 -13.97
N ILE A 122 12.23 21.88 -13.09
CA ILE A 122 12.65 20.98 -12.00
C ILE A 122 12.62 19.52 -12.47
N VAL A 123 11.63 19.17 -13.29
CA VAL A 123 11.47 17.83 -13.89
C VAL A 123 11.71 17.93 -15.40
N ALA A 124 12.73 18.68 -15.79
CA ALA A 124 13.08 18.85 -17.20
C ALA A 124 13.26 17.49 -17.90
N PRO A 125 13.03 17.43 -19.23
CA PRO A 125 13.20 16.21 -20.03
C PRO A 125 14.56 15.51 -19.84
N ASP A 126 15.55 16.25 -19.32
CA ASP A 126 16.92 15.79 -19.15
C ASP A 126 17.29 15.42 -17.71
N LEU A 127 16.46 15.66 -16.68
CA LEU A 127 16.68 15.05 -15.36
C LEU A 127 16.30 13.58 -15.48
N THR A 128 17.20 12.69 -15.09
CA THR A 128 16.96 11.26 -15.28
C THR A 128 15.81 10.81 -14.38
N ILE A 129 14.61 10.59 -14.95
CA ILE A 129 13.39 10.16 -14.27
C ILE A 129 13.45 8.67 -13.85
N ASN A 130 14.45 7.93 -14.35
CA ASN A 130 14.69 6.53 -13.99
C ASN A 130 16.20 6.30 -13.84
N SER A 131 16.86 7.05 -12.94
CA SER A 131 18.32 7.00 -12.79
C SER A 131 18.81 5.59 -12.42
N PRO A 132 19.66 4.95 -13.24
CA PRO A 132 20.26 3.66 -12.90
C PRO A 132 21.11 3.74 -11.63
N ALA A 133 21.77 4.88 -11.41
CA ALA A 133 22.57 5.13 -10.22
C ALA A 133 21.69 5.21 -8.96
N MET A 134 20.57 5.93 -9.04
CA MET A 134 19.58 5.99 -7.95
C MET A 134 19.02 4.60 -7.65
N ARG A 135 18.61 3.87 -8.69
CA ARG A 135 18.11 2.50 -8.58
C ARG A 135 19.14 1.60 -7.89
N ALA A 136 20.40 1.64 -8.32
CA ALA A 136 21.47 0.87 -7.71
C ALA A 136 21.66 1.20 -6.22
N ARG A 137 21.62 2.48 -5.83
CA ARG A 137 21.70 2.89 -4.42
C ARG A 137 20.52 2.39 -3.60
N MET A 138 19.30 2.52 -4.13
CA MET A 138 18.09 2.05 -3.45
C MET A 138 18.09 0.54 -3.24
N LEU A 139 18.57 -0.22 -4.23
CA LEU A 139 18.70 -1.68 -4.17
C LEU A 139 19.81 -2.14 -3.22
N ALA A 140 20.90 -1.39 -3.12
CA ALA A 140 22.02 -1.68 -2.23
C ALA A 140 21.70 -1.48 -0.74
N ARG A 141 20.56 -0.87 -0.40
CA ARG A 141 20.09 -0.76 0.98
C ARG A 141 19.83 -2.15 1.57
N SER A 142 20.22 -2.33 2.82
CA SER A 142 19.96 -3.55 3.59
C SER A 142 18.45 -3.79 3.69
N ASP A 143 18.00 -4.99 3.33
CA ASP A 143 16.60 -5.38 3.49
C ASP A 143 16.16 -5.29 4.96
N ARG A 144 17.06 -5.55 5.91
CA ARG A 144 16.80 -5.40 7.36
C ARG A 144 16.56 -3.95 7.76
N ASP A 145 17.33 -3.01 7.19
CA ASP A 145 17.15 -1.59 7.50
C ASP A 145 15.86 -1.06 6.88
N VAL A 146 15.56 -1.41 5.63
CA VAL A 146 14.29 -1.03 4.98
C VAL A 146 13.10 -1.61 5.75
N HIS A 147 13.16 -2.89 6.15
CA HIS A 147 12.16 -3.53 7.00
C HIS A 147 11.95 -2.77 8.31
N ARG A 148 13.04 -2.49 9.05
CA ARG A 148 12.98 -1.74 10.30
C ARG A 148 12.35 -0.37 10.13
N MET A 149 12.76 0.39 9.10
CA MET A 149 12.24 1.74 8.82
C MET A 149 10.74 1.73 8.50
N LEU A 150 10.26 0.77 7.71
CA LEU A 150 8.82 0.62 7.43
C LEU A 150 8.02 0.38 8.72
N LEU A 151 8.51 -0.52 9.58
CA LEU A 151 7.80 -0.87 10.81
C LEU A 151 7.86 0.22 11.87
N GLU A 152 8.96 0.97 11.96
CA GLU A 152 9.03 2.17 12.81
C GLU A 152 7.92 3.17 12.45
N GLY A 153 7.62 3.32 11.15
CA GLY A 153 6.49 4.13 10.68
C GLY A 153 5.12 3.58 11.11
N LEU A 154 4.89 2.27 10.95
CA LEU A 154 3.63 1.63 11.36
C LEU A 154 3.42 1.64 12.87
N MET A 155 4.49 1.46 13.66
CA MET A 155 4.45 1.51 15.13
C MET A 155 4.08 2.89 15.69
N GLN A 156 4.19 3.95 14.88
CA GLN A 156 3.80 5.32 15.22
C GLN A 156 2.35 5.65 14.81
N SER A 157 1.64 4.72 14.17
CA SER A 157 0.27 4.93 13.72
C SER A 157 -0.70 5.11 14.90
N ASP A 158 -1.51 6.16 14.84
CA ASP A 158 -2.59 6.49 15.78
C ASP A 158 -3.99 6.15 15.21
N ARG A 159 -4.02 5.40 14.10
CA ARG A 159 -5.25 4.87 13.51
C ARG A 159 -5.98 3.98 14.50
N HIS A 160 -7.30 4.12 14.50
CA HIS A 160 -8.18 3.49 15.48
C HIS A 160 -9.53 3.10 14.87
N GLU A 161 -9.75 3.40 13.59
CA GLU A 161 -10.91 2.93 12.84
C GLU A 161 -10.83 1.43 12.54
N TRP A 162 -11.97 0.80 12.34
CA TRP A 162 -12.06 -0.56 11.80
C TRP A 162 -12.07 -0.49 10.27
N SER A 163 -10.89 -0.65 9.67
CA SER A 163 -10.66 -0.55 8.22
C SER A 163 -9.67 -1.62 7.74
N ASP A 164 -9.65 -1.83 6.43
CA ASP A 164 -8.64 -2.63 5.73
C ASP A 164 -7.21 -2.18 6.03
N VAL A 165 -6.98 -0.86 6.13
CA VAL A 165 -5.68 -0.28 6.50
C VAL A 165 -5.30 -0.63 7.94
N SER A 166 -6.26 -0.59 8.86
CA SER A 166 -6.01 -0.96 10.26
C SER A 166 -5.77 -2.46 10.41
N PHE A 167 -6.54 -3.30 9.70
CA PHE A 167 -6.28 -4.73 9.59
C PHE A 167 -4.86 -4.99 9.06
N GLY A 168 -4.50 -4.38 7.92
CA GLY A 168 -3.18 -4.55 7.31
C GLY A 168 -2.05 -4.09 8.22
N THR A 169 -2.22 -2.97 8.92
CA THR A 169 -1.23 -2.47 9.90
C THR A 169 -1.04 -3.48 11.04
N LEU A 170 -2.13 -3.94 11.65
CA LEU A 170 -2.07 -4.92 12.74
C LEU A 170 -1.45 -6.24 12.26
N TRP A 171 -1.87 -6.73 11.09
CA TRP A 171 -1.35 -7.96 10.49
C TRP A 171 0.14 -7.84 10.15
N ALA A 172 0.61 -6.66 9.73
CA ALA A 172 2.02 -6.42 9.44
C ALA A 172 2.88 -6.43 10.71
N LEU A 173 2.39 -5.85 11.82
CA LEU A 173 3.08 -5.88 13.11
C LEU A 173 3.16 -7.30 13.69
N ILE A 174 2.08 -8.08 13.58
CA ILE A 174 2.06 -9.51 13.94
C ILE A 174 3.07 -10.29 13.08
N GLY A 175 3.00 -10.10 11.76
CA GLY A 175 3.89 -10.78 10.82
C GLY A 175 5.37 -10.45 11.04
N ALA A 176 5.66 -9.25 11.55
CA ALA A 176 7.01 -8.82 11.91
C ALA A 176 7.55 -9.54 13.14
N PHE A 177 6.74 -9.60 14.22
CA PHE A 177 7.10 -10.37 15.41
C PHE A 177 7.39 -11.83 15.05
N GLU A 178 6.54 -12.46 14.25
CA GLU A 178 6.74 -13.84 13.83
C GLU A 178 7.96 -14.03 12.91
N ALA A 179 8.32 -13.02 12.12
CA ALA A 179 9.48 -13.07 11.23
C ALA A 179 10.79 -12.95 12.03
N THR A 180 10.86 -11.98 12.95
CA THR A 180 12.12 -11.61 13.63
C THR A 180 12.25 -12.16 15.05
N GLY A 181 11.13 -12.43 15.73
CA GLY A 181 11.09 -12.77 17.16
C GLY A 181 11.24 -11.55 18.09
N GLU A 182 11.29 -10.33 17.55
CA GLU A 182 11.50 -9.12 18.36
C GLU A 182 10.22 -8.67 19.07
N GLU A 183 10.26 -8.66 20.39
CA GLU A 183 9.12 -8.40 21.26
C GLU A 183 8.47 -7.03 21.04
N ARG A 184 9.25 -6.00 20.65
CA ARG A 184 8.75 -4.66 20.34
C ARG A 184 7.62 -4.63 19.30
N TYR A 185 7.60 -5.59 18.37
CA TYR A 185 6.56 -5.70 17.35
C TYR A 185 5.27 -6.32 17.90
N ARG A 186 5.39 -7.31 18.80
CA ARG A 186 4.23 -7.87 19.51
C ARG A 186 3.59 -6.82 20.42
N GLU A 187 4.41 -6.10 21.19
CA GLU A 187 3.93 -5.00 22.02
C GLU A 187 3.26 -3.89 21.20
N ALA A 188 3.81 -3.56 20.03
CA ALA A 188 3.19 -2.60 19.12
C ALA A 188 1.85 -3.10 18.57
N ALA A 189 1.74 -4.37 18.18
CA ALA A 189 0.48 -4.97 17.74
C ALA A 189 -0.58 -4.91 18.84
N VAL A 190 -0.21 -5.22 20.09
CA VAL A 190 -1.10 -5.09 21.26
C VAL A 190 -1.54 -3.64 21.45
N ARG A 191 -0.60 -2.68 21.50
CA ARG A 191 -0.95 -1.26 21.64
C ARG A 191 -1.89 -0.79 20.54
N PHE A 192 -1.64 -1.18 19.30
CA PHE A 192 -2.48 -0.82 18.16
C PHE A 192 -3.89 -1.41 18.28
N ALA A 193 -4.02 -2.70 18.66
CA ALA A 193 -5.31 -3.33 18.90
C ALA A 193 -6.08 -2.63 20.02
N GLU A 194 -5.44 -2.33 21.15
CA GLU A 194 -6.09 -1.62 22.27
C GLU A 194 -6.59 -0.22 21.88
N LEU A 195 -5.88 0.50 20.99
CA LEU A 195 -6.37 1.77 20.44
C LEU A 195 -7.68 1.61 19.66
N GLN A 196 -7.83 0.53 18.90
CA GLN A 196 -9.07 0.22 18.17
C GLN A 196 -10.22 -0.14 19.13
N PHE A 197 -9.96 -0.98 20.14
CA PHE A 197 -10.96 -1.36 21.14
C PHE A 197 -11.43 -0.18 22.00
N ALA A 198 -10.52 0.69 22.45
CA ALA A 198 -10.87 1.84 23.28
C ALA A 198 -11.88 2.79 22.59
N ARG A 199 -11.78 2.95 21.26
CA ARG A 199 -12.70 3.76 20.45
C ARG A 199 -14.06 3.06 20.26
N TRP A 200 -14.03 1.73 20.13
CA TRP A 200 -15.22 0.89 19.95
C TRP A 200 -16.14 0.95 21.17
N ASP A 201 -15.59 0.82 22.37
CA ASP A 201 -16.34 0.81 23.64
C ASP A 201 -16.90 2.20 23.98
N ALA A 202 -16.13 3.26 23.75
CA ALA A 202 -16.53 4.63 24.09
C ALA A 202 -17.65 5.19 23.21
N SER A 203 -17.90 4.61 22.03
CA SER A 203 -18.84 5.15 21.04
C SER A 203 -20.08 4.28 20.78
N GLY A 204 -20.08 3.01 21.19
CA GLY A 204 -21.16 2.05 20.97
C GLY A 204 -21.51 1.88 19.48
N ARG A 205 -21.10 0.77 18.87
CA ARG A 205 -21.44 0.35 17.48
C ARG A 205 -21.66 1.52 16.49
N LYS A 206 -20.61 2.28 16.16
CA LYS A 206 -20.56 3.12 14.95
C LYS A 206 -19.51 2.58 13.97
N GLU A 207 -19.93 2.48 12.70
CA GLU A 207 -19.18 2.17 11.46
C GLU A 207 -18.04 1.13 11.53
N GLY A 208 -18.37 -0.14 11.24
CA GLY A 208 -17.42 -1.25 11.07
C GLY A 208 -16.96 -1.80 12.40
N GLY A 209 -17.03 -3.11 12.59
CA GLY A 209 -16.61 -3.75 13.84
C GLY A 209 -15.32 -4.56 13.70
N PRO A 210 -14.95 -5.28 14.77
CA PRO A 210 -13.71 -6.03 14.81
C PRO A 210 -13.67 -7.18 13.78
N GLU A 211 -14.80 -7.53 13.15
CA GLU A 211 -14.90 -8.59 12.13
C GLU A 211 -13.95 -8.41 10.94
N ILE A 212 -13.72 -7.17 10.48
CA ILE A 212 -12.79 -6.90 9.35
C ILE A 212 -11.34 -7.24 9.71
N SER A 213 -11.02 -7.20 11.00
CA SER A 213 -9.71 -7.50 11.55
C SER A 213 -9.67 -8.89 12.21
N ALA A 214 -10.70 -9.74 12.04
CA ALA A 214 -10.82 -10.99 12.79
C ALA A 214 -9.60 -11.89 12.61
N LEU A 215 -9.11 -12.04 11.38
CA LEU A 215 -7.91 -12.83 11.09
C LEU A 215 -6.71 -12.38 11.94
N ALA A 216 -6.49 -11.06 12.03
CA ALA A 216 -5.39 -10.48 12.80
C ALA A 216 -5.61 -10.57 14.31
N LEU A 217 -6.82 -10.27 14.79
CA LEU A 217 -7.16 -10.29 16.21
C LEU A 217 -7.17 -11.70 16.81
N LEU A 218 -7.66 -12.70 16.06
CA LEU A 218 -7.60 -14.11 16.47
C LEU A 218 -6.14 -14.57 16.58
N ARG A 219 -5.30 -14.21 15.60
CA ARG A 219 -3.87 -14.52 15.68
C ARG A 219 -3.18 -13.81 16.84
N LEU A 220 -3.54 -12.55 17.11
CA LEU A 220 -3.02 -11.82 18.26
C LEU A 220 -3.42 -12.52 19.57
N SER A 221 -4.66 -12.97 19.70
CA SER A 221 -5.15 -13.75 20.86
C SER A 221 -4.29 -14.99 21.10
N GLU A 222 -3.95 -15.74 20.05
CA GLU A 222 -3.06 -16.90 20.15
C GLU A 222 -1.66 -16.53 20.62
N LEU A 223 -1.09 -15.42 20.11
CA LEU A 223 0.27 -14.99 20.42
C LEU A 223 0.42 -14.35 21.81
N THR A 224 -0.64 -13.73 22.32
CA THR A 224 -0.63 -13.08 23.65
C THR A 224 -1.20 -13.97 24.75
N GLY A 225 -2.02 -14.97 24.38
CA GLY A 225 -2.83 -15.73 25.33
C GLY A 225 -4.00 -14.93 25.91
N ASP A 226 -4.25 -13.70 25.43
CA ASP A 226 -5.36 -12.87 25.89
C ASP A 226 -6.66 -13.31 25.19
N PRO A 227 -7.63 -13.90 25.92
CA PRO A 227 -8.86 -14.39 25.33
C PRO A 227 -9.81 -13.29 24.87
N ARG A 228 -9.64 -12.04 25.34
CA ARG A 228 -10.55 -10.92 25.02
C ARG A 228 -10.69 -10.71 23.52
N TYR A 229 -9.57 -10.71 22.77
CA TYR A 229 -9.60 -10.51 21.32
C TYR A 229 -10.42 -11.59 20.61
N ARG A 230 -10.29 -12.85 21.03
CA ARG A 230 -11.10 -13.96 20.49
C ARG A 230 -12.56 -13.81 20.87
N ASP A 231 -12.84 -13.58 22.15
CA ASP A 231 -14.19 -13.59 22.68
C ASP A 231 -15.03 -12.45 22.08
N GLU A 232 -14.43 -11.27 21.87
CA GLU A 232 -15.06 -10.14 21.18
C GLU A 232 -15.35 -10.47 19.70
N ILE A 233 -14.42 -11.11 18.98
CA ILE A 233 -14.66 -11.54 17.59
C ILE A 233 -15.80 -12.57 17.52
N LEU A 234 -15.79 -13.57 18.40
CA LEU A 234 -16.82 -14.60 18.42
C LEU A 234 -18.18 -14.06 18.88
N ALA A 235 -18.22 -13.00 19.70
CA ALA A 235 -19.46 -12.29 20.06
C ALA A 235 -19.98 -11.42 18.89
N ALA A 236 -19.09 -10.83 18.10
CA ALA A 236 -19.46 -9.96 16.99
C ALA A 236 -20.07 -10.71 15.79
N ILE A 237 -19.69 -11.96 15.55
CA ILE A 237 -20.08 -12.71 14.34
C ILE A 237 -21.52 -13.24 14.35
N PRO A 238 -22.08 -13.79 15.45
CA PRO A 238 -23.46 -14.26 15.51
C PRO A 238 -24.52 -13.14 15.47
N GLU A 239 -24.19 -11.89 15.82
CA GLU A 239 -25.16 -10.81 16.03
C GLU A 239 -25.55 -10.00 14.77
N VAL A 240 -25.06 -10.29 13.56
CA VAL A 240 -25.08 -9.26 12.51
C VAL A 240 -25.73 -9.67 11.19
N PRO A 241 -27.03 -9.41 11.06
CA PRO A 241 -27.60 -8.80 9.85
C PRO A 241 -27.76 -7.27 9.97
N ASP A 242 -28.06 -6.74 11.17
CA ASP A 242 -28.61 -5.38 11.32
C ASP A 242 -27.58 -4.25 11.57
N LYS A 243 -26.36 -4.58 11.97
CA LYS A 243 -25.36 -3.57 12.44
C LYS A 243 -23.99 -3.62 11.75
N SER A 244 -23.82 -4.43 10.70
CA SER A 244 -22.58 -4.42 9.92
C SER A 244 -22.47 -3.12 9.14
N ARG A 245 -21.24 -2.61 8.96
CA ARG A 245 -20.92 -1.56 7.95
C ARG A 245 -21.38 -1.94 6.54
N TYR A 246 -21.68 -3.23 6.37
CA TYR A 246 -22.10 -3.87 5.16
C TYR A 246 -23.60 -4.18 5.14
N ARG A 247 -24.43 -3.48 5.94
CA ARG A 247 -25.89 -3.51 5.81
C ARG A 247 -26.25 -3.44 4.33
N PRO A 248 -26.95 -4.42 3.76
CA PRO A 248 -27.24 -4.38 2.35
C PRO A 248 -28.04 -3.11 2.09
N ALA A 249 -27.53 -2.25 1.21
CA ALA A 249 -28.31 -1.16 0.66
C ALA A 249 -29.35 -1.78 -0.30
N PHE A 250 -30.28 -2.56 0.24
CA PHE A 250 -31.45 -3.06 -0.46
C PHE A 250 -32.46 -1.90 -0.55
N GLY A 251 -32.21 -1.00 -1.49
CA GLY A 251 -33.00 0.19 -1.76
C GLY A 251 -32.22 1.15 -2.64
N ALA A 252 -32.92 1.94 -3.46
CA ALA A 252 -32.32 2.97 -4.30
C ALA A 252 -31.63 4.04 -3.43
N VAL A 253 -30.36 3.80 -3.06
CA VAL A 253 -29.53 4.80 -2.40
C VAL A 253 -28.72 5.47 -3.51
N GLU A 254 -29.02 6.73 -3.79
CA GLU A 254 -28.35 7.55 -4.82
C GLU A 254 -26.83 7.71 -4.59
N ASP A 255 -26.32 7.30 -3.42
CA ASP A 255 -24.91 7.41 -3.04
C ASP A 255 -24.15 6.08 -3.25
N SER A 256 -23.51 5.98 -4.43
CA SER A 256 -22.63 4.87 -4.82
C SER A 256 -21.51 4.52 -3.83
N ARG A 257 -21.11 5.44 -2.93
CA ARG A 257 -20.07 5.15 -1.92
C ARG A 257 -20.54 4.16 -0.83
N ARG A 258 -21.85 4.01 -0.66
CA ARG A 258 -22.45 3.09 0.33
C ARG A 258 -22.72 1.68 -0.22
N GLN A 259 -22.61 1.45 -1.53
CA GLN A 259 -22.77 0.11 -2.12
C GLN A 259 -21.51 -0.76 -2.00
N VAL A 260 -20.33 -0.13 -1.99
CA VAL A 260 -19.02 -0.79 -2.19
C VAL A 260 -18.64 -1.76 -1.06
N GLY A 261 -19.23 -1.63 0.12
CA GLY A 261 -18.95 -2.54 1.24
C GLY A 261 -19.87 -3.76 1.33
N THR A 262 -21.09 -3.69 0.80
CA THR A 262 -22.22 -4.43 1.42
C THR A 262 -22.37 -5.93 1.08
N GLY A 263 -21.36 -6.57 0.47
CA GLY A 263 -21.62 -7.76 -0.35
C GLY A 263 -21.48 -9.12 0.32
N LEU A 264 -20.38 -9.49 0.99
CA LEU A 264 -19.99 -10.91 0.97
C LEU A 264 -19.97 -11.64 2.33
N LEU A 265 -19.75 -10.97 3.46
CA LEU A 265 -20.00 -11.54 4.79
C LEU A 265 -21.51 -11.83 4.92
N LEU A 266 -22.34 -10.90 4.45
CA LEU A 266 -23.77 -11.14 4.27
C LEU A 266 -24.05 -12.23 3.23
N GLN A 267 -23.34 -12.35 2.10
CA GLN A 267 -23.59 -13.45 1.15
C GLN A 267 -23.21 -14.82 1.75
N ALA A 268 -22.06 -14.95 2.40
CA ALA A 268 -21.64 -16.19 3.07
C ALA A 268 -22.58 -16.54 4.24
N HIS A 269 -23.11 -15.56 4.97
CA HIS A 269 -24.16 -15.81 5.98
C HIS A 269 -25.56 -16.01 5.36
N SER A 270 -25.82 -15.51 4.16
CA SER A 270 -27.13 -15.53 3.49
C SER A 270 -27.48 -16.84 2.79
N PHE A 271 -26.49 -17.63 2.35
CA PHE A 271 -26.76 -18.94 1.73
C PHE A 271 -27.34 -19.95 2.73
N VAL A 272 -27.34 -19.59 4.02
CA VAL A 272 -27.92 -20.33 5.13
C VAL A 272 -29.40 -19.95 5.39
N HIS A 273 -29.89 -18.82 4.85
CA HIS A 273 -31.27 -18.35 5.03
C HIS A 273 -32.02 -18.24 3.68
N PRO A 274 -33.11 -19.00 3.44
CA PRO A 274 -33.77 -19.09 2.13
C PRO A 274 -34.17 -17.75 1.50
N ALA A 275 -34.63 -16.78 2.29
CA ALA A 275 -35.07 -15.48 1.79
C ALA A 275 -33.94 -14.66 1.15
N THR A 276 -32.70 -14.84 1.59
CA THR A 276 -31.58 -14.04 1.13
C THR A 276 -30.92 -14.66 -0.11
N ARG A 277 -30.98 -16.00 -0.26
CA ARG A 277 -30.62 -16.70 -1.50
C ARG A 277 -31.41 -16.19 -2.70
N THR A 278 -32.74 -16.07 -2.58
CA THR A 278 -33.62 -15.57 -3.65
C THR A 278 -33.27 -14.15 -4.09
N VAL A 279 -32.86 -13.29 -3.15
CA VAL A 279 -32.48 -11.89 -3.45
C VAL A 279 -31.18 -11.85 -4.26
N LEU A 280 -30.20 -12.69 -3.91
CA LEU A 280 -28.92 -12.76 -4.64
C LEU A 280 -29.09 -13.32 -6.04
N GLU A 281 -29.85 -14.39 -6.21
CA GLU A 281 -30.17 -14.96 -7.52
C GLU A 281 -30.89 -13.94 -8.41
N SER A 282 -31.80 -13.13 -7.84
CA SER A 282 -32.53 -12.09 -8.58
C SER A 282 -31.66 -10.91 -9.04
N ARG A 283 -30.46 -10.76 -8.49
CA ARG A 283 -29.52 -9.65 -8.74
C ARG A 283 -28.13 -10.11 -9.18
N ALA A 284 -27.96 -11.38 -9.53
CA ALA A 284 -26.71 -11.93 -10.04
C ALA A 284 -26.22 -11.16 -11.29
N ALA A 285 -27.16 -10.64 -12.09
CA ALA A 285 -26.88 -9.79 -13.25
C ALA A 285 -26.44 -8.35 -12.89
N ASP A 286 -26.63 -7.90 -11.64
CA ASP A 286 -26.26 -6.55 -11.19
C ASP A 286 -24.77 -6.43 -10.80
N GLY A 287 -24.03 -7.55 -10.78
CA GLY A 287 -22.56 -7.60 -10.78
C GLY A 287 -21.83 -7.43 -9.44
N GLY A 288 -22.51 -7.35 -8.29
CA GLY A 288 -21.94 -6.92 -7.00
C GLY A 288 -20.87 -7.79 -6.30
N THR A 289 -19.94 -8.41 -7.03
CA THR A 289 -18.79 -9.14 -6.48
C THR A 289 -17.52 -8.29 -6.55
N TYR A 290 -16.84 -8.09 -5.41
CA TYR A 290 -15.59 -7.34 -5.29
C TYR A 290 -14.46 -8.26 -4.82
N SER A 291 -13.23 -7.96 -5.20
CA SER A 291 -12.09 -8.80 -4.85
C SER A 291 -11.63 -8.62 -3.40
N GLU A 292 -11.78 -7.42 -2.84
CA GLU A 292 -11.53 -7.06 -1.43
C GLU A 292 -12.19 -8.03 -0.45
N GLN A 293 -13.36 -8.51 -0.82
CA GLN A 293 -14.20 -9.38 -0.02
C GLN A 293 -13.57 -10.76 0.18
N VAL A 294 -12.85 -11.26 -0.83
CA VAL A 294 -12.07 -12.50 -0.72
C VAL A 294 -11.00 -12.33 0.35
N GLY A 295 -10.32 -11.18 0.36
CA GLY A 295 -9.22 -10.83 1.25
C GLY A 295 -9.64 -10.61 2.71
N LEU A 296 -10.65 -9.77 2.91
CA LEU A 296 -10.98 -9.23 4.22
C LEU A 296 -12.11 -9.98 4.90
N GLU A 297 -13.09 -10.46 4.13
CA GLU A 297 -14.33 -11.02 4.68
C GLU A 297 -14.25 -12.55 4.77
N PHE A 298 -13.99 -13.25 3.66
CA PHE A 298 -13.99 -14.72 3.67
C PHE A 298 -12.90 -15.32 4.55
N ALA A 299 -11.68 -14.78 4.48
CA ALA A 299 -10.58 -15.22 5.33
C ALA A 299 -10.89 -15.02 6.81
N SER A 300 -11.48 -13.87 7.17
CA SER A 300 -11.88 -13.53 8.53
C SER A 300 -13.01 -14.42 9.06
N VAL A 301 -14.04 -14.68 8.24
CA VAL A 301 -15.13 -15.61 8.57
C VAL A 301 -14.57 -17.02 8.77
N LEU A 302 -13.68 -17.49 7.90
CA LEU A 302 -13.13 -18.83 8.01
C LEU A 302 -12.22 -18.98 9.24
N ALA A 303 -11.42 -17.96 9.57
CA ALA A 303 -10.63 -17.91 10.80
C ALA A 303 -11.52 -18.02 12.04
N ALA A 304 -12.60 -17.23 12.10
CA ALA A 304 -13.55 -17.32 13.19
C ALA A 304 -14.32 -18.65 13.23
N ALA A 305 -14.65 -19.22 12.06
CA ALA A 305 -15.29 -20.52 11.95
C ALA A 305 -14.44 -21.64 12.52
N LYS A 306 -13.13 -21.56 12.26
CA LYS A 306 -12.12 -22.44 12.83
C LYS A 306 -12.11 -22.34 14.35
N THR A 307 -11.99 -21.12 14.87
CA THR A 307 -11.94 -20.88 16.32
C THR A 307 -13.25 -21.25 17.03
N GLY A 308 -14.39 -21.03 16.38
CA GLY A 308 -15.71 -21.36 16.90
C GLY A 308 -16.16 -22.82 16.70
N GLY A 309 -15.36 -23.67 16.03
CA GLY A 309 -15.66 -25.09 15.85
C GLY A 309 -16.73 -25.42 14.80
N TRP A 310 -17.03 -24.50 13.87
CA TRP A 310 -18.04 -24.68 12.82
C TRP A 310 -17.47 -24.55 11.39
N ILE A 311 -16.16 -24.75 11.25
CA ILE A 311 -15.41 -24.58 9.99
C ILE A 311 -15.99 -25.34 8.79
N ARG A 312 -16.45 -26.58 8.96
CA ARG A 312 -17.02 -27.39 7.88
C ARG A 312 -18.29 -26.79 7.26
N LYS A 313 -19.06 -26.05 8.06
CA LYS A 313 -20.22 -25.32 7.55
C LYS A 313 -19.75 -24.11 6.72
N ALA A 314 -18.73 -23.41 7.20
CA ALA A 314 -18.16 -22.24 6.52
C ALA A 314 -17.51 -22.59 5.17
N THR A 315 -16.73 -23.68 5.10
CA THR A 315 -16.01 -24.09 3.87
C THR A 315 -16.96 -24.33 2.70
N SER A 316 -18.07 -25.05 2.93
CA SER A 316 -19.07 -25.28 1.88
C SER A 316 -19.63 -23.99 1.28
N ILE A 317 -19.84 -22.97 2.11
CA ILE A 317 -20.42 -21.71 1.68
C ILE A 317 -19.37 -20.83 1.01
N ILE A 318 -18.18 -20.71 1.61
CA ILE A 318 -17.09 -19.91 1.06
C ILE A 318 -16.67 -20.47 -0.30
N ALA A 319 -16.66 -21.80 -0.49
CA ALA A 319 -16.36 -22.41 -1.80
C ALA A 319 -17.35 -21.93 -2.88
N ALA A 320 -18.66 -21.92 -2.59
CA ALA A 320 -19.67 -21.43 -3.50
C ALA A 320 -19.48 -19.92 -3.81
N CYS A 321 -19.16 -19.12 -2.80
CA CYS A 321 -18.88 -17.69 -3.00
C CYS A 321 -17.62 -17.44 -3.85
N LEU A 322 -16.56 -18.24 -3.67
CA LEU A 322 -15.34 -18.18 -4.48
C LEU A 322 -15.61 -18.58 -5.94
N ALA A 323 -16.42 -19.61 -6.18
CA ALA A 323 -16.82 -20.01 -7.52
C ALA A 323 -17.62 -18.89 -8.23
N ALA A 324 -18.54 -18.24 -7.51
CA ALA A 324 -19.28 -17.09 -8.03
C ALA A 324 -18.36 -15.89 -8.33
N HIS A 325 -17.45 -15.55 -7.40
CA HIS A 325 -16.46 -14.50 -7.61
C HIS A 325 -15.59 -14.78 -8.84
N ARG A 326 -15.10 -16.01 -8.99
CA ARG A 326 -14.33 -16.43 -10.17
C ARG A 326 -15.15 -16.30 -11.46
N GLY A 327 -16.40 -16.78 -11.48
CA GLY A 327 -17.27 -16.66 -12.65
C GLY A 327 -17.56 -15.22 -13.07
N ASN A 328 -17.69 -14.32 -12.08
CA ASN A 328 -18.01 -12.92 -12.31
C ASN A 328 -16.77 -12.09 -12.70
N CYS A 329 -15.70 -12.19 -11.93
CA CYS A 329 -14.58 -11.25 -12.00
C CYS A 329 -13.43 -11.74 -12.88
N ARG A 330 -13.29 -13.06 -13.12
CA ARG A 330 -12.18 -13.60 -13.91
C ARG A 330 -12.44 -13.43 -15.40
N ASP A 331 -11.43 -12.95 -16.10
CA ASP A 331 -11.36 -12.98 -17.54
C ASP A 331 -10.90 -14.37 -18.03
N PRO A 332 -11.69 -15.05 -18.90
CA PRO A 332 -11.34 -16.39 -19.35
C PRO A 332 -10.07 -16.42 -20.22
N GLU A 333 -9.78 -15.35 -20.96
CA GLU A 333 -8.65 -15.30 -21.91
C GLU A 333 -7.32 -15.06 -21.20
N THR A 334 -7.26 -14.05 -20.35
CA THR A 334 -6.04 -13.64 -19.64
C THR A 334 -5.87 -14.34 -18.29
N GLY A 335 -6.97 -14.80 -17.69
CA GLY A 335 -7.00 -15.30 -16.32
C GLY A 335 -6.95 -14.21 -15.25
N LEU A 336 -6.83 -12.94 -15.63
CA LEU A 336 -6.82 -11.80 -14.71
C LEU A 336 -8.23 -11.52 -14.17
N TYR A 337 -8.29 -10.89 -13.01
CA TYR A 337 -9.51 -10.55 -12.31
C TYR A 337 -9.75 -9.05 -12.36
N HIS A 338 -10.94 -8.65 -12.78
CA HIS A 338 -11.40 -7.27 -12.63
C HIS A 338 -11.57 -6.93 -11.14
N HIS A 339 -11.43 -5.65 -10.79
CA HIS A 339 -11.61 -5.14 -9.42
C HIS A 339 -12.97 -5.58 -8.82
N GLY A 340 -14.04 -5.41 -9.59
CA GLY A 340 -15.40 -5.88 -9.32
C GLY A 340 -16.29 -5.58 -10.52
N LEU A 341 -17.61 -5.77 -10.45
CA LEU A 341 -18.54 -5.42 -11.54
C LEU A 341 -19.71 -4.53 -11.06
N LEU A 342 -19.77 -3.24 -11.43
CA LEU A 342 -21.00 -2.42 -11.29
C LEU A 342 -21.97 -2.70 -12.44
N GLY A 343 -22.28 -3.97 -12.69
CA GLY A 343 -23.22 -4.41 -13.74
C GLY A 343 -22.80 -4.12 -15.19
N ARG A 344 -21.53 -3.80 -15.47
CA ARG A 344 -21.02 -3.50 -16.83
C ARG A 344 -19.58 -3.97 -17.05
N ARG A 345 -19.41 -5.27 -17.32
CA ARG A 345 -18.09 -5.86 -17.66
C ARG A 345 -17.46 -5.22 -18.90
N GLU A 346 -18.29 -4.91 -19.89
CA GLU A 346 -17.88 -4.36 -21.18
C GLU A 346 -17.36 -2.91 -21.15
N SER A 347 -17.44 -2.19 -20.02
CA SER A 347 -16.82 -0.86 -19.86
C SER A 347 -15.43 -0.89 -19.19
N HIS A 348 -14.90 -2.08 -18.88
CA HIS A 348 -13.59 -2.29 -18.25
C HIS A 348 -12.74 -3.17 -19.17
N THR A 349 -11.98 -2.55 -20.07
CA THR A 349 -11.15 -3.25 -21.06
C THR A 349 -9.77 -3.65 -20.54
N HIS A 350 -9.45 -3.27 -19.29
CA HIS A 350 -8.14 -3.48 -18.67
C HIS A 350 -8.28 -3.85 -17.18
N PHE A 351 -7.20 -4.36 -16.59
CA PHE A 351 -7.21 -4.94 -15.25
C PHE A 351 -6.46 -4.07 -14.25
N GLN A 352 -7.21 -3.30 -13.45
CA GLN A 352 -6.61 -2.61 -12.31
C GLN A 352 -6.08 -3.63 -11.29
N GLY A 353 -4.86 -3.42 -10.79
CA GLY A 353 -4.18 -4.39 -9.90
C GLY A 353 -4.91 -4.70 -8.59
N HIS A 354 -5.88 -3.89 -8.17
CA HIS A 354 -6.70 -4.14 -6.98
C HIS A 354 -7.47 -5.47 -7.05
N GLY A 355 -8.01 -5.82 -8.23
CA GLY A 355 -8.73 -7.08 -8.42
C GLY A 355 -7.85 -8.30 -8.17
N MET A 356 -6.68 -8.33 -8.80
CA MET A 356 -5.71 -9.42 -8.61
C MET A 356 -5.14 -9.46 -7.19
N LEU A 357 -4.76 -8.30 -6.64
CA LEU A 357 -4.20 -8.22 -5.29
C LEU A 357 -5.12 -8.89 -4.28
N TRP A 358 -6.38 -8.48 -4.20
CA TRP A 358 -7.27 -8.96 -3.15
C TRP A 358 -7.76 -10.38 -3.39
N THR A 359 -7.88 -10.79 -4.65
CA THR A 359 -8.16 -12.18 -5.00
C THR A 359 -7.04 -13.10 -4.54
N CYS A 360 -5.79 -12.80 -4.91
CA CYS A 360 -4.64 -13.64 -4.57
C CYS A 360 -4.35 -13.61 -3.05
N PHE A 361 -4.39 -12.44 -2.43
CA PHE A 361 -4.22 -12.29 -0.98
C PHE A 361 -5.31 -13.06 -0.22
N GLY A 362 -6.57 -12.92 -0.64
CA GLY A 362 -7.69 -13.59 0.01
C GLY A 362 -7.64 -15.10 -0.12
N LEU A 363 -7.43 -15.63 -1.33
CA LEU A 363 -7.29 -17.06 -1.54
C LEU A 363 -6.15 -17.66 -0.72
N GLN A 364 -5.01 -16.96 -0.60
CA GLN A 364 -3.91 -17.38 0.27
C GLN A 364 -4.35 -17.49 1.74
N ASN A 365 -4.92 -16.42 2.31
CA ASN A 365 -5.31 -16.42 3.72
C ASN A 365 -6.47 -17.40 4.00
N ILE A 366 -7.37 -17.61 3.04
CA ILE A 366 -8.42 -18.64 3.10
C ILE A 366 -7.80 -20.03 3.19
N LEU A 367 -6.84 -20.35 2.30
CA LEU A 367 -6.17 -21.66 2.28
C LEU A 367 -5.39 -21.97 3.56
N GLU A 368 -4.83 -20.95 4.23
CA GLU A 368 -4.16 -21.10 5.53
C GLU A 368 -5.13 -21.51 6.66
N GLN A 369 -6.43 -21.19 6.52
CA GLN A 369 -7.46 -21.60 7.47
C GLN A 369 -8.20 -22.87 7.04
N TRP A 370 -8.20 -23.21 5.75
CA TRP A 370 -8.98 -24.31 5.19
C TRP A 370 -8.46 -25.70 5.61
N PRO A 371 -9.31 -26.64 6.07
CA PRO A 371 -8.89 -28.01 6.37
C PRO A 371 -8.39 -28.73 5.11
N THR A 372 -7.17 -29.26 5.13
CA THR A 372 -6.56 -29.92 3.95
C THR A 372 -7.22 -31.24 3.55
N ASP A 373 -8.01 -31.84 4.45
CA ASP A 373 -8.81 -33.04 4.22
C ASP A 373 -10.22 -32.73 3.67
N ASP A 374 -10.56 -31.46 3.47
CA ASP A 374 -11.82 -31.03 2.86
C ASP A 374 -11.83 -31.33 1.35
N PRO A 375 -12.87 -31.96 0.80
CA PRO A 375 -12.95 -32.27 -0.64
C PRO A 375 -12.83 -31.04 -1.57
N ALA A 376 -13.19 -29.85 -1.09
CA ALA A 376 -13.06 -28.61 -1.88
C ALA A 376 -11.63 -28.05 -1.89
N TYR A 377 -10.75 -28.48 -0.98
CA TYR A 377 -9.40 -27.91 -0.85
C TYR A 377 -8.59 -27.92 -2.17
N PRO A 378 -8.53 -29.03 -2.94
CA PRO A 378 -7.78 -29.05 -4.21
C PRO A 378 -8.29 -28.04 -5.23
N GLU A 379 -9.62 -27.81 -5.27
CA GLU A 379 -10.24 -26.84 -6.17
C GLU A 379 -9.86 -25.41 -5.77
N ILE A 380 -9.97 -25.07 -4.48
CA ILE A 380 -9.60 -23.73 -3.98
C ILE A 380 -8.09 -23.46 -4.16
N LEU A 381 -7.25 -24.47 -3.95
CA LEU A 381 -5.82 -24.40 -4.24
C LEU A 381 -5.55 -24.17 -5.73
N GLY A 382 -6.30 -24.83 -6.61
CA GLY A 382 -6.26 -24.59 -8.05
C GLY A 382 -6.63 -23.14 -8.39
N MET A 383 -7.69 -22.60 -7.77
CA MET A 383 -8.08 -21.20 -7.97
C MET A 383 -6.98 -20.21 -7.59
N TYR A 384 -6.30 -20.47 -6.46
CA TYR A 384 -5.17 -19.65 -6.00
C TYR A 384 -3.99 -19.68 -6.97
N ARG A 385 -3.61 -20.89 -7.43
CA ARG A 385 -2.50 -21.08 -8.37
C ARG A 385 -2.78 -20.41 -9.71
N ASP A 386 -3.97 -20.63 -10.28
CA ASP A 386 -4.37 -20.00 -11.54
C ASP A 386 -4.30 -18.46 -11.46
N ALA A 387 -4.77 -17.87 -10.36
CA ALA A 387 -4.73 -16.42 -10.16
C ALA A 387 -3.28 -15.90 -10.02
N CYS A 388 -2.42 -16.64 -9.30
CA CYS A 388 -1.02 -16.29 -9.17
C CYS A 388 -0.25 -16.43 -10.49
N ASP A 389 -0.50 -17.47 -11.27
CA ASP A 389 0.09 -17.68 -12.59
C ASP A 389 -0.33 -16.55 -13.56
N ALA A 390 -1.62 -16.20 -13.58
CA ALA A 390 -2.14 -15.13 -14.42
C ALA A 390 -1.48 -13.77 -14.13
N VAL A 391 -1.39 -13.37 -12.86
CA VAL A 391 -0.72 -12.11 -12.52
C VAL A 391 0.79 -12.18 -12.72
N ALA A 392 1.44 -13.33 -12.47
CA ALA A 392 2.87 -13.50 -12.74
C ALA A 392 3.23 -13.31 -14.22
N ALA A 393 2.32 -13.61 -15.14
CA ALA A 393 2.52 -13.43 -16.58
C ALA A 393 2.61 -11.95 -17.00
N VAL A 394 2.06 -11.02 -16.19
CA VAL A 394 2.08 -9.57 -16.44
C VAL A 394 3.06 -8.82 -15.52
N GLN A 395 3.95 -9.55 -14.83
CA GLN A 395 5.06 -8.93 -14.10
C GLN A 395 6.06 -8.35 -15.08
N ASP A 396 6.47 -7.10 -14.87
CA ASP A 396 7.42 -6.43 -15.74
C ASP A 396 8.78 -7.18 -15.77
N PRO A 397 9.29 -7.58 -16.95
CA PRO A 397 10.47 -8.42 -17.06
C PRO A 397 11.77 -7.69 -16.70
N ASP A 398 11.83 -6.37 -16.84
CA ASP A 398 13.05 -5.58 -16.64
C ASP A 398 13.19 -5.13 -15.18
N THR A 399 12.09 -4.69 -14.59
CA THR A 399 12.05 -4.08 -13.26
C THR A 399 11.59 -5.04 -12.19
N GLY A 400 10.76 -6.04 -12.52
CA GLY A 400 10.08 -6.92 -11.57
C GLY A 400 8.81 -6.33 -10.95
N ALA A 401 8.42 -5.12 -11.35
CA ALA A 401 7.25 -4.43 -10.84
C ALA A 401 5.94 -4.99 -11.38
N PHE A 402 4.85 -4.60 -10.71
CA PHE A 402 3.50 -4.67 -11.26
C PHE A 402 3.00 -3.24 -11.48
N HIS A 403 2.30 -3.03 -12.59
CA HIS A 403 1.75 -1.73 -12.93
C HIS A 403 0.41 -1.46 -12.23
N HIS A 404 -0.01 -0.21 -12.15
CA HIS A 404 -1.31 0.19 -11.61
C HIS A 404 -2.45 -0.48 -12.38
N ILE A 405 -2.31 -0.49 -13.69
CA ILE A 405 -3.11 -1.27 -14.63
C ILE A 405 -2.22 -2.37 -15.18
N LEU A 406 -2.51 -3.62 -14.79
CA LEU A 406 -1.58 -4.74 -14.90
C LEU A 406 -1.20 -5.07 -16.35
N ASP A 407 -2.16 -4.97 -17.26
CA ASP A 407 -2.00 -5.25 -18.69
C ASP A 407 -1.62 -4.00 -19.51
N MET A 408 -1.21 -2.92 -18.85
CA MET A 408 -0.72 -1.69 -19.48
C MET A 408 0.64 -1.29 -18.92
N PRO A 409 1.75 -1.68 -19.57
CA PRO A 409 3.11 -1.36 -19.14
C PRO A 409 3.42 0.15 -19.06
N GLN A 410 2.67 0.97 -19.82
CA GLN A 410 2.74 2.43 -19.78
C GLN A 410 2.06 3.03 -18.55
N SER A 411 1.28 2.26 -17.79
CA SER A 411 0.63 2.75 -16.58
C SER A 411 1.63 2.85 -15.43
N PRO A 412 1.41 3.78 -14.48
CA PRO A 412 2.34 4.03 -13.39
C PRO A 412 2.65 2.77 -12.57
N PHE A 413 3.79 2.78 -11.85
CA PHE A 413 4.12 1.76 -10.88
C PHE A 413 2.96 1.48 -9.91
N GLY A 414 2.60 0.21 -9.74
CA GLY A 414 1.56 -0.24 -8.82
C GLY A 414 2.08 -0.28 -7.39
N ARG A 415 1.92 0.84 -6.68
CA ARG A 415 2.53 1.08 -5.35
C ARG A 415 1.99 0.18 -4.26
N ILE A 416 0.72 -0.20 -4.37
CA ILE A 416 0.06 -1.14 -3.48
C ILE A 416 0.18 -2.57 -4.02
N TYR A 417 0.09 -2.71 -5.34
CA TYR A 417 -0.01 -4.01 -6.01
C TYR A 417 1.30 -4.77 -6.03
N THR A 418 2.40 -4.07 -6.32
CA THR A 418 3.74 -4.67 -6.30
C THR A 418 4.11 -5.27 -4.94
N PRO A 419 4.01 -4.53 -3.81
CA PRO A 419 4.25 -5.13 -2.50
C PRO A 419 3.30 -6.29 -2.17
N ALA A 420 2.01 -6.13 -2.43
CA ALA A 420 1.04 -7.14 -2.03
C ALA A 420 1.26 -8.45 -2.79
N LEU A 421 1.54 -8.36 -4.09
CA LEU A 421 1.87 -9.52 -4.91
C LEU A 421 3.24 -10.10 -4.53
N ALA A 422 4.22 -9.26 -4.15
CA ALA A 422 5.47 -9.74 -3.56
C ALA A 422 5.20 -10.57 -2.29
N TYR A 423 4.37 -10.06 -1.37
CA TYR A 423 3.95 -10.80 -0.17
C TYR A 423 3.27 -12.13 -0.52
N VAL A 424 2.26 -12.10 -1.42
CA VAL A 424 1.54 -13.30 -1.84
C VAL A 424 2.49 -14.35 -2.40
N PHE A 425 3.39 -13.95 -3.30
CA PHE A 425 4.33 -14.86 -3.95
C PHE A 425 5.35 -15.45 -2.97
N LEU A 426 5.98 -14.61 -2.15
CA LEU A 426 6.95 -15.04 -1.15
C LEU A 426 6.32 -15.98 -0.12
N ARG A 427 5.17 -15.60 0.43
CA ARG A 427 4.44 -16.40 1.41
C ARG A 427 3.91 -17.69 0.81
N GLY A 428 3.37 -17.64 -0.41
CA GLY A 428 2.85 -18.80 -1.12
C GLY A 428 3.94 -19.84 -1.39
N ALA A 429 5.13 -19.40 -1.81
CA ALA A 429 6.29 -20.26 -1.98
C ALA A 429 6.76 -20.84 -0.63
N ARG A 430 6.84 -20.02 0.43
CA ARG A 430 7.24 -20.48 1.78
C ARG A 430 6.29 -21.52 2.35
N LEU A 431 4.99 -21.39 2.11
CA LEU A 431 3.96 -22.31 2.58
C LEU A 431 3.81 -23.56 1.69
N GLY A 432 4.55 -23.66 0.58
CA GLY A 432 4.42 -24.75 -0.39
C GLY A 432 3.12 -24.73 -1.20
N LEU A 433 2.38 -23.62 -1.17
CA LEU A 433 1.18 -23.43 -1.98
C LEU A 433 1.52 -23.09 -3.43
N LEU A 434 2.63 -22.38 -3.65
CA LEU A 434 3.21 -22.04 -4.95
C LEU A 434 4.57 -22.74 -5.15
N SER A 435 5.01 -22.86 -6.41
CA SER A 435 6.33 -23.39 -6.75
C SER A 435 7.47 -22.46 -6.30
N GLY A 436 8.71 -22.97 -6.31
CA GLY A 436 9.90 -22.19 -5.94
C GLY A 436 10.15 -20.96 -6.83
N GLU A 437 9.71 -20.97 -8.09
CA GLU A 437 9.83 -19.83 -9.02
C GLU A 437 9.15 -18.57 -8.47
N PHE A 438 8.03 -18.73 -7.76
CA PHE A 438 7.33 -17.60 -7.15
C PHE A 438 8.15 -16.91 -6.07
N ARG A 439 9.09 -17.60 -5.42
CA ARG A 439 10.03 -16.95 -4.49
C ARG A 439 10.88 -15.93 -5.24
N GLU A 440 11.42 -16.28 -6.40
CA GLU A 440 12.25 -15.39 -7.22
C GLU A 440 11.44 -14.20 -7.75
N ARG A 441 10.22 -14.46 -8.23
CA ARG A 441 9.27 -13.41 -8.66
C ARG A 441 8.94 -12.44 -7.53
N GLY A 442 8.71 -12.96 -6.33
CA GLY A 442 8.46 -12.17 -5.13
C GLY A 442 9.65 -11.31 -4.72
N ILE A 443 10.88 -11.82 -4.81
CA ILE A 443 12.11 -11.05 -4.56
C ILE A 443 12.27 -9.92 -5.58
N ARG A 444 12.03 -10.19 -6.88
CA ARG A 444 12.08 -9.16 -7.92
C ARG A 444 11.07 -8.04 -7.68
N ALA A 445 9.85 -8.39 -7.25
CA ALA A 445 8.83 -7.40 -6.89
C ALA A 445 9.21 -6.59 -5.64
N TRP A 446 9.82 -7.23 -4.63
CA TRP A 446 10.39 -6.54 -3.47
C TRP A 446 11.49 -5.54 -3.87
N GLU A 447 12.42 -5.95 -4.74
CA GLU A 447 13.50 -5.09 -5.25
C GLU A 447 12.96 -3.88 -6.04
N ALA A 448 11.96 -4.09 -6.90
CA ALA A 448 11.27 -3.01 -7.59
C ALA A 448 10.69 -2.00 -6.59
N MET A 449 9.98 -2.49 -5.58
CA MET A 449 9.37 -1.65 -4.56
C MET A 449 10.38 -0.92 -3.68
N LYS A 450 11.54 -1.51 -3.36
CA LYS A 450 12.61 -0.81 -2.64
C LYS A 450 13.01 0.49 -3.34
N CYS A 451 12.88 0.59 -4.66
CA CYS A 451 13.18 1.83 -5.38
C CYS A 451 12.17 2.95 -5.13
N HIS A 452 11.04 2.64 -4.47
CA HIS A 452 9.94 3.55 -4.15
C HIS A 452 9.71 3.66 -2.63
N ILE A 453 10.73 3.43 -1.80
CA ILE A 453 10.68 3.61 -0.33
C ILE A 453 11.68 4.69 0.09
N PHE A 454 11.22 5.66 0.86
CA PHE A 454 12.05 6.71 1.41
C PHE A 454 11.71 6.96 2.88
N GLN A 455 12.70 6.90 3.76
CA GLN A 455 12.57 7.17 5.20
C GLN A 455 11.41 6.39 5.89
N GLY A 456 11.16 5.15 5.46
CA GLY A 456 10.07 4.32 6.02
C GLY A 456 8.66 4.60 5.48
N GLY A 457 8.53 5.48 4.49
CA GLY A 457 7.28 5.71 3.74
C GLY A 457 7.35 5.14 2.32
N SER A 458 6.20 4.65 1.82
CA SER A 458 6.03 4.45 0.37
C SER A 458 5.98 5.81 -0.31
N VAL A 459 6.70 5.93 -1.40
CA VAL A 459 6.81 7.17 -2.12
C VAL A 459 5.68 7.28 -3.14
N GLY A 460 4.75 8.19 -2.87
CA GLY A 460 3.42 8.17 -3.49
C GLY A 460 2.55 7.04 -2.91
N GLY A 461 1.25 7.23 -2.95
CA GLY A 461 0.27 6.23 -2.54
C GLY A 461 -1.00 6.37 -3.34
N ASP A 462 -1.62 5.25 -3.67
CA ASP A 462 -2.96 5.27 -4.25
C ASP A 462 -3.94 5.54 -3.11
N ALA A 463 -4.84 6.51 -3.29
CA ALA A 463 -5.95 6.69 -2.36
C ALA A 463 -6.83 5.42 -2.34
N GLY A 464 -7.72 5.28 -1.35
CA GLY A 464 -8.74 4.23 -1.41
C GLY A 464 -9.49 4.31 -2.75
N THR A 465 -9.42 3.25 -3.54
CA THR A 465 -9.97 3.26 -4.91
C THR A 465 -11.33 2.61 -4.90
N PRO A 466 -12.43 3.35 -5.06
CA PRO A 466 -13.71 2.70 -5.30
C PRO A 466 -13.68 2.02 -6.67
N GLN A 467 -14.59 1.06 -6.88
CA GLN A 467 -14.83 0.61 -8.24
C GLN A 467 -15.26 1.79 -9.12
N MET A 468 -14.57 1.95 -10.24
CA MET A 468 -14.87 3.00 -11.20
C MET A 468 -15.89 2.51 -12.22
N LYS A 469 -16.75 3.40 -12.72
CA LYS A 469 -17.71 3.07 -13.80
C LYS A 469 -17.01 2.83 -15.14
N ARG A 470 -15.89 3.50 -15.36
CA ARG A 470 -15.08 3.43 -16.57
C ARG A 470 -13.63 3.25 -16.20
N PHE A 471 -12.91 2.52 -17.04
CA PHE A 471 -11.49 2.23 -16.85
C PHE A 471 -10.63 3.49 -16.70
N GLU A 472 -10.86 4.53 -17.52
CA GLU A 472 -10.02 5.74 -17.55
C GLU A 472 -9.98 6.48 -16.22
N ALA A 473 -11.01 6.33 -15.38
CA ALA A 473 -11.02 6.93 -14.06
C ALA A 473 -9.98 6.28 -13.10
N TYR A 474 -9.56 5.04 -13.34
CA TYR A 474 -8.45 4.44 -12.61
C TYR A 474 -7.10 5.08 -12.98
N LEU A 475 -6.93 5.53 -14.23
CA LEU A 475 -5.72 6.23 -14.67
C LEU A 475 -5.61 7.64 -14.08
N LEU A 476 -6.76 8.27 -13.82
CA LEU A 476 -6.85 9.63 -13.26
C LEU A 476 -6.81 9.65 -11.72
N GLN A 477 -6.60 8.50 -11.09
CA GLN A 477 -6.58 8.42 -9.64
C GLN A 477 -5.42 9.26 -9.08
N PRO A 478 -5.69 10.14 -8.11
CA PRO A 478 -4.64 10.97 -7.53
C PRO A 478 -3.64 10.10 -6.77
N VAL A 479 -2.38 10.19 -7.15
CA VAL A 479 -1.27 9.70 -6.33
C VAL A 479 -1.06 10.70 -5.20
N THR A 480 -1.30 10.28 -3.97
CA THR A 480 -1.07 11.13 -2.80
C THR A 480 0.39 11.04 -2.37
N TYR A 481 1.08 12.17 -2.37
CA TYR A 481 2.48 12.27 -1.93
C TYR A 481 2.62 12.60 -0.43
N ASN A 482 1.52 12.58 0.33
CA ASN A 482 1.56 12.88 1.76
C ASN A 482 2.36 11.81 2.52
N TYR A 483 3.56 12.21 2.94
CA TYR A 483 4.56 11.39 3.58
C TYR A 483 4.05 10.79 4.91
N ARG A 484 3.36 11.59 5.74
CA ARG A 484 2.76 11.12 7.01
C ARG A 484 1.66 10.09 6.76
N SER A 485 0.79 10.34 5.79
CA SER A 485 -0.26 9.39 5.41
C SER A 485 0.33 8.11 4.78
N ASN A 486 1.47 8.21 4.08
CA ASN A 486 2.08 7.05 3.44
C ASN A 486 2.85 6.17 4.43
N ARG A 487 3.48 6.74 5.47
CA ARG A 487 4.05 5.97 6.59
C ARG A 487 3.01 5.10 7.28
N THR A 488 1.78 5.57 7.40
CA THR A 488 0.68 4.80 8.03
C THR A 488 -0.05 3.86 7.06
N ARG A 489 0.25 3.94 5.75
CA ARG A 489 -0.34 3.10 4.69
C ARG A 489 0.65 2.15 4.04
N CYS A 490 1.88 2.05 4.54
CA CYS A 490 2.92 1.19 3.97
C CYS A 490 2.82 -0.28 4.44
N PHE A 491 1.66 -0.73 4.90
CA PHE A 491 1.49 -2.08 5.46
C PHE A 491 1.73 -3.17 4.40
N TRP A 492 1.40 -2.94 3.13
CA TRP A 492 1.72 -3.88 2.06
C TRP A 492 3.23 -4.03 1.84
N GLN A 493 3.98 -2.92 1.90
CA GLN A 493 5.44 -2.90 1.86
C GLN A 493 6.01 -3.67 3.06
N ALA A 494 5.46 -3.44 4.25
CA ALA A 494 5.84 -4.14 5.47
C ALA A 494 5.54 -5.65 5.40
N HIS A 495 4.41 -6.06 4.83
CA HIS A 495 4.08 -7.46 4.60
C HIS A 495 5.11 -8.15 3.71
N ALA A 496 5.46 -7.55 2.57
CA ALA A 496 6.50 -8.07 1.70
C ALA A 496 7.85 -8.14 2.44
N ALA A 497 8.23 -7.08 3.15
CA ALA A 497 9.46 -7.02 3.94
C ALA A 497 9.52 -8.14 4.98
N ASN A 498 8.42 -8.42 5.69
CA ASN A 498 8.34 -9.50 6.68
C ASN A 498 8.62 -10.87 6.05
N GLU A 499 8.11 -11.13 4.85
CA GLU A 499 8.36 -12.40 4.16
C GLU A 499 9.80 -12.47 3.63
N VAL A 500 10.38 -11.36 3.14
CA VAL A 500 11.80 -11.29 2.80
C VAL A 500 12.68 -11.61 4.02
N MET A 501 12.36 -11.05 5.19
CA MET A 501 13.08 -11.32 6.44
C MET A 501 13.09 -12.81 6.81
N ARG A 502 12.05 -13.56 6.46
CA ARG A 502 11.98 -15.03 6.70
C ARG A 502 12.83 -15.83 5.70
N THR A 503 13.26 -15.23 4.60
CA THR A 503 14.13 -15.87 3.62
C THR A 503 15.63 -15.64 3.90
N ILE A 504 15.95 -14.70 4.79
CA ILE A 504 17.32 -14.42 5.22
C ILE A 504 17.66 -15.36 6.39
N PRO A 505 18.84 -16.02 6.40
CA PRO A 505 19.27 -16.80 7.56
C PRO A 505 19.24 -15.96 8.84
N ARG A 506 18.76 -16.56 9.94
CA ARG A 506 18.91 -15.96 11.28
C ARG A 506 20.39 -16.07 11.66
N GLU A 507 21.03 -14.92 11.88
CA GLU A 507 22.42 -14.83 12.36
C GLU A 507 22.53 -15.27 13.81
#